data_AF-A0A4V5TLL9-F1
#
_entry.id   AF-A0A4V5TLL9-F1
#
_cell.length_a   1.000
_cell.length_b   1.000
_cell.length_c   1.000
_cell.angle_alpha   90.00
_cell.angle_beta   90.00
_cell.angle_gamma   90.00
#
_symmetry.space_group_name_H-M   'P 1'
#
loop_
_entity.id
_entity.type
_entity.pdbx_description
1 polymer ?
#
loop_
_entity_poly.entity_id
_entity_poly.type
_entity_poly.pdbx_seq_one_letter_code
_entity_poly.pdbx_strand_id
1 'polypeptide(L)'
;MLSYHLQSAINDLRDLIKITESDIEDIQVANHNPQFDRLKLKEEKLKSFESKKAMIDHEISALIRLHPDVELPELLNEEQHTMLNELKVELSNLHSINKRYAKLVLAVSNLYNTFLENLIPTEMNGYNKVASKDSTILKVRA
;
A
#
# COMPACT_ATOMS: atom_id res chain seq x y z
N MET A 1 8.35 -11.95 24.74
CA MET A 1 8.88 -10.99 23.75
C MET A 1 8.29 -11.25 22.37
N LEU A 2 8.35 -12.49 21.86
CA LEU A 2 7.77 -12.87 20.56
C LEU A 2 6.30 -12.50 20.38
N SER A 3 5.44 -12.85 21.35
CA SER A 3 4.02 -12.50 21.31
C SER A 3 3.81 -10.98 21.24
N TYR A 4 4.63 -10.18 21.93
CA TYR A 4 4.54 -8.72 21.86
C TYR A 4 4.90 -8.20 20.46
N HIS A 5 5.99 -8.70 19.86
CA HIS A 5 6.38 -8.31 18.51
C HIS A 5 5.35 -8.75 17.47
N LEU A 6 4.79 -9.96 17.59
CA LEU A 6 3.71 -10.45 16.74
C LEU A 6 2.46 -9.56 16.84
N GLN A 7 1.98 -9.27 18.06
CA GLN A 7 0.80 -8.43 18.25
C GLN A 7 1.01 -7.04 17.68
N SER A 8 2.18 -6.45 17.95
CA SER A 8 2.50 -5.12 17.48
C SER A 8 2.61 -5.05 15.95
N ALA A 9 3.13 -6.10 15.31
CA ALA A 9 3.18 -6.21 13.86
C ALA A 9 1.77 -6.38 13.25
N ILE A 10 0.91 -7.20 13.86
CA ILE A 10 -0.51 -7.35 13.45
C ILE A 10 -1.23 -6.00 13.52
N ASN A 11 -1.01 -5.23 14.59
CA ASN A 11 -1.63 -3.92 14.75
C ASN A 11 -1.16 -2.93 13.68
N ASP A 12 0.14 -2.92 13.33
CA ASP A 12 0.64 -2.07 12.25
C ASP A 12 0.01 -2.45 10.89
N LEU A 13 -0.15 -3.74 10.60
CA LEU A 13 -0.81 -4.19 9.37
C LEU A 13 -2.27 -3.74 9.32
N ARG A 14 -3.00 -3.84 10.43
CA ARG A 14 -4.38 -3.37 10.53
C ARG A 14 -4.50 -1.87 10.33
N ASP A 15 -3.58 -1.10 10.89
CA ASP A 15 -3.52 0.34 10.67
C ASP A 15 -3.24 0.66 9.20
N LEU A 16 -2.29 -0.02 8.56
CA LEU A 16 -1.98 0.14 7.13
C LEU A 16 -3.18 -0.21 6.25
N ILE A 17 -3.90 -1.28 6.57
CA ILE A 17 -5.13 -1.70 5.90
C ILE A 17 -6.17 -0.58 5.98
N LYS A 18 -6.47 -0.09 7.20
CA LYS A 18 -7.46 0.96 7.42
C LYS A 18 -7.12 2.24 6.66
N ILE A 19 -5.86 2.69 6.71
CA ILE A 19 -5.43 3.89 5.99
C ILE A 19 -5.62 3.70 4.47
N THR A 20 -5.28 2.52 3.96
CA THR A 20 -5.44 2.21 2.52
C THR A 20 -6.92 2.13 2.12
N GLU A 21 -7.79 1.60 2.98
CA GLU A 21 -9.24 1.61 2.75
C GLU A 21 -9.80 3.04 2.73
N SER A 22 -9.40 3.90 3.67
CA SER A 22 -9.79 5.31 3.66
C SER A 22 -9.32 6.03 2.40
N ASP A 23 -8.12 5.70 1.88
CA ASP A 23 -7.65 6.28 0.62
C ASP A 23 -8.45 5.79 -0.60
N ILE A 24 -8.94 4.55 -0.57
CA ILE A 24 -9.85 4.02 -1.59
C ILE A 24 -11.18 4.79 -1.57
N GLU A 25 -11.76 4.98 -0.39
CA GLU A 25 -13.01 5.73 -0.22
C GLU A 25 -12.87 7.18 -0.70
N ASP A 26 -11.77 7.83 -0.32
CA ASP A 26 -11.48 9.21 -0.73
C ASP A 26 -11.30 9.35 -2.24
N ILE A 27 -10.66 8.38 -2.91
CA ILE A 27 -10.58 8.36 -4.38
C ILE A 27 -11.98 8.30 -5.01
N GLN A 28 -12.90 7.51 -4.45
CA GLN A 28 -14.26 7.34 -4.99
C GLN A 28 -15.08 8.63 -4.94
N VAL A 29 -14.83 9.50 -3.94
CA VAL A 29 -15.48 10.80 -3.79
C VAL A 29 -14.64 11.98 -4.32
N ALA A 30 -13.56 11.69 -5.05
CA ALA A 30 -12.61 12.67 -5.58
C ALA A 30 -11.96 13.59 -4.52
N ASN A 31 -11.79 13.10 -3.29
CA ASN A 31 -11.16 13.81 -2.19
C ASN A 31 -9.67 13.44 -2.06
N HIS A 32 -8.82 13.96 -2.93
CA HIS A 32 -7.42 13.49 -3.03
C HIS A 32 -6.44 14.11 -2.01
N ASN A 33 -6.82 15.20 -1.32
CA ASN A 33 -5.91 15.92 -0.43
C ASN A 33 -5.45 15.13 0.82
N PRO A 34 -6.33 14.41 1.54
CA PRO A 34 -5.94 13.69 2.77
C PRO A 34 -4.90 12.58 2.54
N GLN A 35 -4.77 12.09 1.31
CA GLN A 35 -3.84 11.05 0.92
C GLN A 35 -2.37 11.47 1.16
N PHE A 36 -2.05 12.77 1.03
CA PHE A 36 -0.69 13.28 1.25
C PHE A 36 -0.28 13.24 2.72
N ASP A 37 -1.20 13.58 3.64
CA ASP A 37 -0.94 13.50 5.08
C ASP A 37 -0.82 12.04 5.54
N ARG A 38 -1.69 11.17 5.00
CA ARG A 38 -1.68 9.73 5.28
C ARG A 38 -0.46 9.02 4.71
N LEU A 39 0.18 9.55 3.66
CA LEU A 39 1.39 8.97 3.09
C LEU A 39 2.50 8.87 4.14
N LYS A 40 2.76 9.95 4.87
CA LYS A 40 3.78 9.97 5.92
C LYS A 40 3.49 8.94 7.02
N LEU A 41 2.22 8.85 7.44
CA LEU A 41 1.79 7.87 8.44
C LEU A 41 1.98 6.42 7.94
N LYS A 42 1.67 6.14 6.66
CA LYS A 42 1.91 4.83 6.05
C LYS A 42 3.38 4.47 6.02
N GLU A 43 4.26 5.40 5.65
CA GLU A 43 5.71 5.15 5.62
C GLU A 43 6.27 4.85 7.02
N GLU A 44 5.82 5.60 8.04
CA GLU A 44 6.21 5.35 9.43
C GLU A 44 5.75 3.98 9.92
N LYS A 45 4.49 3.60 9.62
CA LYS A 45 3.93 2.29 9.97
C LYS A 45 4.61 1.15 9.24
N LEU A 46 4.94 1.33 7.96
CA LEU A 46 5.67 0.33 7.17
C LEU A 46 7.07 0.08 7.75
N LYS A 47 7.81 1.14 8.07
CA LYS A 47 9.12 1.02 8.73
C LYS A 47 9.01 0.33 10.10
N SER A 48 7.98 0.65 10.87
CA SER A 48 7.73 0.00 12.16
C SER A 48 7.46 -1.50 11.98
N PHE A 49 6.64 -1.87 11.00
CA PHE A 49 6.34 -3.25 10.67
C PHE A 49 7.60 -4.02 10.23
N GLU A 50 8.40 -3.46 9.32
CA GLU A 50 9.65 -4.09 8.85
C GLU A 50 10.64 -4.34 9.98
N SER A 51 10.78 -3.38 10.89
CA SER A 51 11.61 -3.53 12.09
C SER A 51 11.09 -4.64 13.00
N LYS A 52 9.79 -4.69 13.26
CA LYS A 52 9.17 -5.74 14.09
C LYS A 52 9.28 -7.12 13.44
N LYS A 53 9.13 -7.21 12.11
CA LYS A 53 9.38 -8.44 11.36
C LYS A 53 10.81 -8.94 11.57
N ALA A 54 11.80 -8.06 11.46
CA ALA A 54 13.20 -8.44 11.70
C ALA A 54 13.42 -8.93 13.13
N MET A 55 12.75 -8.33 14.13
CA MET A 55 12.81 -8.81 15.52
C MET A 55 12.16 -10.19 15.69
N ILE A 56 10.99 -10.43 15.07
CA ILE A 56 10.33 -11.73 15.05
C ILE A 56 11.27 -12.80 14.46
N ASP A 57 11.85 -12.52 13.29
CA ASP A 57 12.78 -13.44 12.61
C ASP A 57 14.01 -13.75 13.48
N HIS A 58 14.56 -12.74 14.16
CA HIS A 58 15.68 -12.90 15.09
C HIS A 58 15.31 -13.77 16.30
N GLU A 59 14.16 -13.54 16.91
CA GLU A 59 13.69 -14.33 18.06
C GLU A 59 13.38 -15.77 17.69
N ILE A 60 12.72 -16.01 16.56
CA ILE A 60 12.47 -17.35 16.03
C ILE A 60 13.81 -18.07 15.78
N SER A 61 14.77 -17.39 15.16
CA SER A 61 16.10 -17.95 14.93
C SER A 61 16.85 -18.27 16.24
N ALA A 62 16.68 -17.43 17.27
CA ALA A 62 17.27 -17.67 18.58
C ALA A 62 16.63 -18.90 19.27
N LEU A 63 15.30 -19.05 19.20
CA LEU A 63 14.59 -20.21 19.74
C LEU A 63 15.05 -21.52 19.09
N ILE A 64 15.18 -21.55 17.77
CA ILE A 64 15.67 -22.73 17.03
C ILE A 64 17.11 -23.07 17.43
N ARG A 65 17.98 -22.07 17.63
CA ARG A 65 19.37 -22.31 18.07
C ARG A 65 19.46 -22.86 19.50
N LEU A 66 18.54 -22.45 20.39
CA LEU A 66 18.52 -22.91 21.78
C LEU A 66 17.95 -24.33 21.90
N HIS A 67 17.11 -24.75 20.96
CA HIS A 67 16.48 -26.07 20.93
C HIS A 67 16.66 -26.73 19.55
N PRO A 68 17.88 -27.18 19.20
CA PRO A 68 18.20 -27.72 17.88
C PRO A 68 17.48 -29.04 17.55
N ASP A 69 17.01 -29.76 18.57
CA ASP A 69 16.39 -31.08 18.42
C ASP A 69 14.85 -31.03 18.38
N VAL A 70 14.25 -29.83 18.45
CA VAL A 70 12.80 -29.63 18.53
C VAL A 70 12.34 -28.79 17.35
N GLU A 71 11.27 -29.21 16.67
CA GLU A 71 10.74 -28.46 15.53
C GLU A 71 10.07 -27.15 15.97
N LEU A 72 10.15 -26.12 15.13
CA LEU A 72 9.58 -24.80 15.42
C LEU A 72 8.11 -24.83 15.90
N PRO A 73 7.21 -25.69 15.37
CA PRO A 73 5.84 -25.76 15.85
C PRO A 73 5.71 -26.23 17.30
N GLU A 74 6.64 -27.05 17.78
CA GLU A 74 6.66 -27.55 19.15
C GLU A 74 7.30 -26.55 20.13
N LEU A 75 8.05 -25.57 19.60
CA LEU A 75 8.67 -24.48 20.36
C LEU A 75 7.74 -23.31 20.63
N LEU A 76 6.64 -23.21 19.88
CA LEU A 76 5.66 -22.14 19.99
C LEU A 76 4.43 -22.61 20.75
N ASN A 77 3.85 -21.71 21.54
CA ASN A 77 2.57 -21.98 22.18
C ASN A 77 1.39 -21.73 21.20
N GLU A 78 0.20 -22.24 21.56
CA GLU A 78 -1.02 -22.10 20.76
C GLU A 78 -1.37 -20.63 20.42
N GLU A 79 -1.10 -19.70 21.34
CA GLU A 79 -1.32 -18.27 21.13
C GLU A 79 -0.40 -17.74 20.01
N GLN A 80 0.90 -18.06 20.06
CA GLN A 80 1.88 -17.64 19.05
C GLN A 80 1.58 -18.23 17.67
N HIS A 81 1.11 -19.48 17.61
CA HIS A 81 0.61 -20.10 16.39
C HIS A 81 -0.58 -19.34 15.81
N THR A 82 -1.53 -18.98 16.67
CA THR A 82 -2.71 -18.20 16.29
C THR A 82 -2.30 -16.83 15.74
N MET A 83 -1.38 -16.13 16.41
CA MET A 83 -0.90 -14.82 15.99
C MET A 83 -0.11 -14.88 14.68
N LEU A 84 0.70 -15.92 14.45
CA LEU A 84 1.39 -16.12 13.17
C LEU A 84 0.40 -16.34 12.01
N ASN A 85 -0.65 -17.12 12.26
CA ASN A 85 -1.72 -17.31 11.28
C ASN A 85 -2.46 -16.01 11.00
N GLU A 86 -2.79 -15.24 12.03
CA GLU A 86 -3.42 -13.92 11.91
C GLU A 86 -2.54 -12.94 11.12
N LEU A 87 -1.24 -12.89 11.41
CA LEU A 87 -0.26 -12.08 10.68
C LEU A 87 -0.26 -12.42 9.18
N LYS A 88 -0.31 -13.71 8.83
CA LYS A 88 -0.36 -14.17 7.43
C LYS A 88 -1.65 -13.76 6.74
N VAL A 89 -2.79 -13.86 7.44
CA VAL A 89 -4.09 -13.43 6.92
C VAL A 89 -4.10 -11.92 6.66
N GLU A 90 -3.65 -11.12 7.63
CA GLU A 90 -3.62 -9.65 7.50
C GLU A 90 -2.66 -9.20 6.40
N LEU A 91 -1.52 -9.87 6.21
CA LEU A 91 -0.62 -9.60 5.08
C LEU A 91 -1.30 -9.85 3.73
N SER A 92 -2.04 -10.96 3.62
CA SER A 92 -2.81 -11.28 2.41
C SER A 92 -3.90 -10.23 2.16
N ASN A 93 -4.57 -9.78 3.21
CA ASN A 93 -5.58 -8.74 3.16
C ASN A 93 -4.99 -7.41 2.69
N LEU A 94 -3.90 -6.95 3.30
CA LEU A 94 -3.18 -5.75 2.90
C LEU A 94 -2.76 -5.80 1.43
N HIS A 95 -2.24 -6.94 0.96
CA HIS A 95 -1.89 -7.11 -0.45
C HIS A 95 -3.10 -6.94 -1.37
N SER A 96 -4.23 -7.56 -1.03
CA SER A 96 -5.48 -7.48 -1.81
C SER A 96 -6.00 -6.03 -1.89
N ILE A 97 -6.05 -5.34 -0.75
CA ILE A 97 -6.56 -3.97 -0.63
C ILE A 97 -5.63 -3.00 -1.36
N ASN A 98 -4.30 -3.12 -1.17
CA ASN A 98 -3.33 -2.27 -1.84
C ASN A 98 -3.37 -2.47 -3.38
N LYS A 99 -3.59 -3.71 -3.85
CA LYS A 99 -3.79 -3.98 -5.28
C LYS A 99 -5.05 -3.28 -5.82
N ARG A 100 -6.14 -3.25 -5.05
CA ARG A 100 -7.37 -2.52 -5.42
C ARG A 100 -7.12 -1.02 -5.49
N TYR A 101 -6.46 -0.46 -4.47
CA TYR A 101 -6.07 0.94 -4.42
C TYR A 101 -5.19 1.34 -5.62
N ALA A 102 -4.15 0.57 -5.93
CA ALA A 102 -3.26 0.84 -7.06
C ALA A 102 -4.01 0.88 -8.40
N LYS A 103 -4.97 -0.02 -8.63
CA LYS A 103 -5.82 0.01 -9.84
C LYS A 103 -6.63 1.29 -9.94
N LEU A 104 -7.18 1.78 -8.82
CA LEU A 104 -7.95 3.02 -8.80
C LEU A 104 -7.06 4.24 -9.10
N VAL A 105 -5.88 4.32 -8.47
CA VAL A 105 -4.90 5.39 -8.74
C VAL A 105 -4.51 5.42 -10.22
N LEU A 106 -4.26 4.26 -10.83
CA LEU A 106 -3.95 4.16 -12.26
C LEU A 106 -5.13 4.61 -13.14
N ALA A 107 -6.36 4.21 -12.80
CA ALA A 107 -7.55 4.61 -13.55
C ALA A 107 -7.77 6.12 -13.51
N VAL A 108 -7.62 6.73 -12.32
CA VAL A 108 -7.75 8.18 -12.13
C VAL A 108 -6.64 8.95 -12.87
N SER A 109 -5.39 8.47 -12.78
CA SER A 109 -4.25 9.05 -13.51
C SER A 109 -4.49 9.01 -15.03
N ASN A 110 -4.92 7.86 -15.56
CA ASN A 110 -5.23 7.72 -16.98
C ASN A 110 -6.37 8.65 -17.40
N LEU A 111 -7.43 8.77 -16.59
CA LEU A 111 -8.54 9.68 -16.87
C LEU A 111 -8.06 11.13 -16.99
N TYR A 112 -7.27 11.62 -16.03
CA TYR A 112 -6.72 12.98 -16.08
C TYR A 112 -5.77 13.19 -17.24
N ASN A 113 -4.91 12.21 -17.54
CA ASN A 113 -4.01 12.29 -18.69
C ASN A 113 -4.78 12.35 -20.01
N THR A 114 -5.79 11.50 -20.21
CA THR A 114 -6.64 11.54 -21.40
C THR A 114 -7.44 12.85 -21.48
N PHE A 115 -7.93 13.39 -20.36
CA PHE A 115 -8.56 14.71 -20.38
C PHE A 115 -7.58 15.82 -20.77
N LEU A 116 -6.35 15.81 -20.25
CA LEU A 116 -5.31 16.77 -20.61
C LEU A 116 -4.93 16.67 -22.09
N GLU A 117 -4.79 15.45 -22.62
CA GLU A 117 -4.52 15.20 -24.03
C GLU A 117 -5.64 15.71 -24.94
N ASN A 118 -6.92 15.57 -24.52
CA ASN A 118 -8.04 16.10 -25.29
C ASN A 118 -8.20 17.63 -25.15
N LEU A 119 -7.81 18.21 -24.01
CA LEU A 119 -7.87 19.65 -23.75
C LEU A 119 -6.78 20.41 -24.49
N ILE A 120 -5.55 19.90 -24.43
CA ILE A 120 -4.36 20.41 -25.07
C ILE A 120 -3.81 19.28 -25.94
N PRO A 121 -4.42 19.02 -27.11
CA PRO A 121 -3.87 18.06 -28.05
C PRO A 121 -2.43 18.45 -28.33
N THR A 122 -1.49 17.56 -28.04
CA THR A 122 -0.08 17.77 -28.39
C THR A 122 0.19 17.05 -29.69
N GLU A 123 0.63 17.79 -30.69
CA GLU A 123 1.01 17.23 -31.98
C GLU A 123 2.54 17.07 -32.02
N MET A 124 2.99 15.99 -32.63
CA MET A 124 4.41 15.81 -32.93
C MET A 124 4.77 16.70 -34.11
N ASN A 125 5.50 17.78 -33.87
CA ASN A 125 6.05 18.62 -34.94
C ASN A 125 7.54 18.31 -35.09
N GLY A 126 7.85 17.27 -35.87
CA GLY A 126 9.18 16.66 -35.90
C GLY A 126 9.49 15.89 -34.61
N TYR A 127 10.67 16.09 -34.01
CA TYR A 127 11.08 15.42 -32.75
C TYR A 127 10.57 16.11 -31.48
N ASN A 128 9.95 17.29 -31.60
CA ASN A 128 9.45 18.05 -30.46
C ASN A 128 7.94 17.82 -30.30
N LYS A 129 7.49 17.48 -29.09
CA LYS A 129 6.07 17.56 -28.71
C LYS A 129 5.72 19.04 -28.55
N VAL A 130 4.84 19.54 -29.40
CA VAL A 130 4.36 20.93 -29.35
C VAL A 130 2.85 20.90 -29.10
N ALA A 131 2.34 21.76 -28.23
CA ALA A 131 0.90 21.92 -28.05
C ALA A 131 0.28 22.38 -29.39
N SER A 132 -0.72 21.64 -29.88
CA SER A 132 -1.50 22.01 -31.06
C SER A 132 -2.23 23.32 -30.79
N LYS A 133 -2.25 24.22 -31.77
CA LYS A 133 -2.89 25.54 -31.65
C LYS A 133 -4.42 25.44 -31.52
N ASP A 134 -5.02 24.32 -31.90
CA ASP A 134 -6.47 24.13 -31.94
C ASP A 134 -6.95 23.36 -30.71
N SER A 135 -7.05 24.03 -29.56
CA SER A 135 -7.75 23.46 -28.41
C SER A 135 -9.21 23.19 -28.78
N THR A 136 -9.68 21.94 -28.63
CA THR A 136 -11.00 21.51 -29.08
C THR A 136 -12.14 22.26 -28.36
N ILE A 137 -11.87 22.81 -27.18
CA ILE A 137 -12.84 23.58 -26.37
C ILE A 137 -12.97 25.05 -26.79
N LEU A 138 -11.94 25.67 -27.38
CA LEU A 138 -12.00 27.08 -27.81
C LEU A 138 -12.63 27.30 -29.19
N LYS A 139 -13.26 26.27 -29.79
CA LYS A 139 -14.09 26.47 -30.98
C LYS A 139 -15.42 27.13 -30.56
N VAL A 140 -15.43 28.46 -30.54
CA VAL A 140 -16.66 29.24 -30.54
C VAL A 140 -17.48 28.78 -31.75
N ARG A 141 -18.66 28.18 -31.51
CA ARG A 141 -19.63 27.94 -32.58
C ARG A 141 -20.11 29.32 -33.06
N ALA A 142 -19.73 29.69 -34.28
CA ALA A 142 -20.32 30.82 -35.00
C ALA A 142 -21.75 30.48 -35.45
#